data_AF-A0A7S2ESH9-F1
#
_entry.id   AF-A0A7S2ESH9-F1
#
_cell.length_a   1.000
_cell.length_b   1.000
_cell.length_c   1.000
_cell.angle_alpha   90.00
_cell.angle_beta   90.00
_cell.angle_gamma   90.00
#
_symmetry.space_group_name_H-M   'P 1'
#
loop_
_entity.id
_entity.type
_entity.pdbx_description
1 polymer ?
#
loop_
_entity_poly.entity_id
_entity_poly.type
_entity_poly.pdbx_seq_one_letter_code
_entity_poly.pdbx_strand_id
1 'polypeptide(L)'
;VGKNLGLNSDGICAFTYEDHTIVIEVPHSVGSVFVYASIDGREYDIEEDSWALLLRSAVPGNPAVCPSLERQGTSKANTPPTATLSVTDRISELDSKSFRNVLENFIDSVINTADRLRVCAA
;
A
#
# COMPACT_ATOMS: atom_id res chain seq x y z
N VAL A 1 -12.84 6.93 -8.02
CA VAL A 1 -11.98 5.73 -8.03
C VAL A 1 -12.44 4.81 -9.18
N GLY A 2 -11.49 4.18 -9.90
CA GLY A 2 -11.61 3.66 -11.27
C GLY A 2 -12.95 3.03 -11.69
N LYS A 3 -13.48 3.48 -12.83
CA LYS A 3 -14.64 2.82 -13.47
C LYS A 3 -14.13 1.56 -14.19
N ASN A 4 -14.76 0.41 -13.95
CA ASN A 4 -14.44 -0.90 -14.56
C ASN A 4 -13.11 -1.53 -14.10
N LEU A 5 -12.89 -1.62 -12.79
CA LEU A 5 -11.85 -2.50 -12.26
C LEU A 5 -12.29 -3.96 -12.44
N GLY A 6 -11.44 -4.75 -13.09
CA GLY A 6 -11.64 -6.18 -13.32
C GLY A 6 -10.40 -6.96 -12.94
N LEU A 7 -10.60 -8.12 -12.31
CA LEU A 7 -9.51 -9.06 -12.03
C LEU A 7 -9.09 -9.76 -13.33
N ASN A 8 -7.79 -10.00 -13.49
CA ASN A 8 -7.25 -10.83 -14.56
C ASN A 8 -7.44 -12.34 -14.24
N SER A 9 -6.88 -13.21 -15.08
CA SER A 9 -6.94 -14.67 -14.90
C SER A 9 -6.30 -15.19 -13.61
N ASP A 10 -5.42 -14.39 -12.99
CA ASP A 10 -4.71 -14.74 -11.77
C ASP A 10 -5.40 -14.16 -10.52
N GLY A 11 -6.54 -13.49 -10.68
CA GLY A 11 -7.25 -12.84 -9.58
C GLY A 11 -6.63 -11.50 -9.17
N ILE A 12 -5.87 -10.84 -10.05
CA ILE A 12 -5.17 -9.57 -9.77
C ILE A 12 -5.80 -8.43 -10.58
N CYS A 13 -6.00 -7.28 -9.95
CA CYS A 13 -6.33 -6.02 -10.59
C CYS A 13 -5.35 -4.95 -10.09
N ALA A 14 -4.61 -4.32 -11.00
CA ALA A 14 -3.76 -3.19 -10.70
C ALA A 14 -4.27 -1.95 -11.41
N PHE A 15 -4.29 -0.81 -10.72
CA PHE A 15 -4.64 0.46 -11.31
C PHE A 15 -3.82 1.59 -10.68
N THR A 16 -3.58 2.63 -11.45
CA THR A 16 -2.90 3.83 -10.96
C THR A 16 -3.94 4.81 -10.45
N TYR A 17 -3.72 5.34 -9.25
CA TYR A 17 -4.46 6.45 -8.67
C TYR A 17 -3.46 7.55 -8.32
N GLU A 18 -3.62 8.72 -8.95
CA GLU A 18 -2.61 9.78 -8.94
C GLU A 18 -1.26 9.22 -9.42
N ASP A 19 -0.24 9.18 -8.57
CA ASP A 19 1.09 8.63 -8.88
C ASP A 19 1.35 7.27 -8.22
N HIS A 20 0.32 6.67 -7.59
CA HIS A 20 0.46 5.43 -6.83
C HIS A 20 -0.20 4.26 -7.54
N THR A 21 0.54 3.15 -7.66
CA THR A 21 -0.03 1.90 -8.16
C THR A 21 -0.68 1.16 -7.00
N ILE A 22 -1.99 0.96 -7.11
CA ILE A 22 -2.81 0.19 -6.19
C ILE A 22 -3.05 -1.18 -6.80
N VAL A 23 -2.79 -2.23 -6.04
CA VAL A 23 -2.99 -3.62 -6.45
C VAL A 23 -4.03 -4.26 -5.54
N ILE A 24 -5.02 -4.89 -6.15
CA ILE A 24 -6.03 -5.72 -5.52
C ILE A 24 -5.78 -7.15 -5.99
N GLU A 25 -5.58 -8.06 -5.04
CA GLU A 25 -5.36 -9.47 -5.29
C GLU A 25 -6.40 -10.29 -4.54
N VAL A 26 -7.05 -11.21 -5.26
CA VAL A 26 -8.09 -12.10 -4.75
C VAL A 26 -7.70 -13.52 -5.13
N PRO A 27 -6.78 -14.16 -4.39
CA PRO A 27 -6.31 -15.49 -4.73
C PRO A 27 -7.44 -16.51 -4.62
N HIS A 28 -7.62 -17.33 -5.65
CA HIS A 28 -8.70 -18.31 -5.72
C HIS A 28 -8.73 -19.32 -4.56
N SER A 29 -7.61 -19.52 -3.86
CA SER A 29 -7.43 -20.52 -2.81
C SER A 29 -7.51 -19.99 -1.38
N VAL A 30 -7.49 -18.66 -1.16
CA VAL A 30 -7.21 -18.09 0.17
C VAL A 30 -8.46 -17.52 0.85
N GLY A 31 -9.53 -17.22 0.11
CA GLY A 31 -10.78 -16.69 0.66
C GLY A 31 -10.67 -15.26 1.23
N SER A 32 -9.57 -14.58 0.93
CA SER A 32 -9.26 -13.22 1.37
C SER A 32 -8.97 -12.32 0.17
N VAL A 33 -9.20 -11.02 0.35
CA VAL A 33 -8.72 -9.97 -0.55
C VAL A 33 -7.51 -9.31 0.09
N PHE A 34 -6.49 -9.07 -0.74
CA PHE A 34 -5.30 -8.32 -0.38
C PHE A 34 -5.32 -7.05 -1.21
N VAL A 35 -5.17 -5.89 -0.57
CA VAL A 35 -4.98 -4.62 -1.25
C VAL A 35 -3.64 -4.07 -0.81
N TYR A 36 -2.77 -3.75 -1.74
CA TYR A 36 -1.44 -3.24 -1.44
C TYR A 36 -0.96 -2.19 -2.43
N ALA A 37 -0.03 -1.37 -1.97
CA ALA A 37 0.63 -0.35 -2.76
C ALA A 37 2.07 -0.19 -2.27
N SER A 38 2.97 0.12 -3.19
CA SER A 38 4.38 0.39 -2.88
C SER A 38 4.71 1.85 -3.13
N ILE A 39 5.45 2.45 -2.20
CA ILE A 39 5.99 3.81 -2.28
C ILE A 39 7.51 3.66 -2.46
N ASP A 40 8.01 4.12 -3.60
CA ASP A 40 9.44 4.04 -3.93
C ASP A 40 10.22 5.07 -3.12
N GLY A 41 11.20 4.59 -2.34
CA GLY A 41 12.03 5.43 -1.50
C GLY A 41 13.05 6.29 -2.25
N ARG A 42 13.20 6.12 -3.57
CA ARG A 42 14.12 6.90 -4.43
C ARG A 42 13.96 8.40 -4.26
N GLU A 43 12.74 8.84 -4.02
CA GLU A 43 12.38 10.25 -3.98
C GLU A 43 12.69 10.90 -2.63
N TYR A 44 13.11 10.13 -1.62
CA TYR A 44 13.25 10.61 -0.26
C TYR A 44 14.66 10.35 0.28
N ASP A 45 15.40 11.43 0.56
CA ASP A 45 16.70 11.39 1.23
C ASP A 45 16.51 11.24 2.75
N ILE A 46 15.90 10.13 3.17
CA ILE A 46 15.56 9.86 4.56
C ILE A 46 16.34 8.63 5.02
N GLU A 47 16.99 8.73 6.19
CA GLU A 47 17.64 7.60 6.83
C GLU A 47 16.65 6.46 7.16
N GLU A 48 17.10 5.22 7.07
CA GLU A 48 16.22 4.05 7.14
C GLU A 48 15.45 3.93 8.46
N ASP A 49 16.08 4.21 9.60
CA ASP A 49 15.39 4.17 10.89
C ASP A 49 14.29 5.25 10.97
N SER A 50 14.49 6.36 10.26
CA SER A 50 13.49 7.42 10.12
C SER A 50 12.35 7.00 9.20
N TRP A 51 12.59 6.19 8.16
CA TRP A 51 11.53 5.61 7.32
C TRP A 51 10.56 4.75 8.11
N ALA A 52 11.07 3.82 8.92
CA ALA A 52 10.24 2.92 9.70
C ALA A 52 9.39 3.67 10.75
N LEU A 53 9.98 4.69 11.39
CA LEU A 53 9.27 5.56 12.33
C LEU A 53 8.21 6.42 11.63
N LEU A 54 8.54 6.98 10.47
CA LEU A 54 7.63 7.78 9.66
C LEU A 54 6.44 6.95 9.19
N LEU A 55 6.67 5.74 8.65
CA LEU A 55 5.60 4.83 8.22
C LEU A 55 4.66 4.47 9.36
N ARG A 56 5.19 4.14 10.54
CA ARG A 56 4.37 3.85 11.73
C ARG A 56 3.56 5.06 12.19
N SER A 57 4.13 6.26 12.04
CA SER A 57 3.45 7.50 12.40
C SER A 57 2.46 8.00 11.32
N ALA A 58 2.65 7.60 10.07
CA ALA A 58 1.93 8.03 8.87
C ALA A 58 0.61 7.30 8.61
N VAL A 59 0.37 6.20 9.34
CA VAL A 59 -0.90 5.47 9.36
C VAL A 59 -1.70 5.76 10.65
N PRO A 60 -1.96 7.03 11.06
CA PRO A 60 -2.80 7.27 12.22
C PRO A 60 -4.26 7.05 11.82
N GLY A 61 -4.88 5.98 12.32
CA GLY A 61 -6.34 5.84 12.33
C GLY A 61 -6.94 4.70 11.51
N ASN A 62 -6.15 3.89 10.81
CA ASN A 62 -6.64 2.67 10.16
C ASN A 62 -5.90 1.42 10.66
N PRO A 63 -6.38 0.76 11.73
CA PRO A 63 -5.68 -0.39 12.33
C PRO A 63 -5.57 -1.61 11.41
N ALA A 64 -6.31 -1.62 10.29
CA ALA A 64 -6.25 -2.68 9.30
C ALA A 64 -5.12 -2.50 8.27
N VAL A 65 -4.50 -1.30 8.20
CA VAL A 65 -3.39 -1.04 7.28
C VAL A 65 -2.09 -1.46 7.97
N CYS A 66 -1.41 -2.43 7.37
CA CYS A 66 -0.12 -2.92 7.80
C CYS A 66 1.00 -2.30 6.93
N PRO A 67 1.82 -1.39 7.50
CA PRO A 67 3.03 -0.93 6.83
C PRO A 67 4.16 -1.95 6.98
N SER A 68 4.85 -2.25 5.88
CA SER A 68 6.12 -2.97 5.85
C SER A 68 7.16 -2.17 5.08
N LEU A 69 8.43 -2.33 5.48
CA LEU A 69 9.57 -1.76 4.77
C LEU A 69 10.35 -2.93 4.19
N GLU A 70 10.39 -3.05 2.87
CA GLU A 70 11.13 -4.11 2.20
C GLU A 70 12.46 -3.59 1.65
N ARG A 71 13.54 -4.34 1.91
CA ARG A 71 14.81 -4.18 1.20
C ARG A 71 14.82 -5.15 0.04
N GLN A 72 15.02 -4.66 -1.19
CA GLN A 72 15.27 -5.53 -2.33
C GLN A 72 16.68 -6.13 -2.23
N GLY A 73 16.83 -7.21 -1.45
CA GLY A 73 18.03 -8.05 -1.36
C GLY A 73 19.19 -7.48 -0.52
N THR A 74 19.87 -8.37 0.21
CA THR A 74 20.97 -8.11 1.14
C THR A 74 22.28 -7.58 0.53
N SER A 75 22.29 -6.94 -0.65
CA SER A 75 23.55 -6.72 -1.38
C SER A 75 23.83 -5.36 -2.01
N LYS A 76 22.99 -4.32 -1.86
CA LYS A 76 23.37 -3.00 -2.37
C LYS A 76 23.00 -1.89 -1.40
N ALA A 77 24.02 -1.28 -0.81
CA ALA A 77 23.95 -0.02 -0.06
C ALA A 77 23.38 1.17 -0.87
N ASN A 78 22.98 0.96 -2.12
CA ASN A 78 22.47 1.96 -3.05
C ASN A 78 21.07 1.61 -3.58
N THR A 79 20.39 0.60 -3.03
CA THR A 79 18.98 0.38 -3.37
C THR A 79 18.11 1.16 -2.38
N PRO A 80 17.36 2.16 -2.85
CA PRO A 80 16.47 2.93 -2.00
C PRO A 80 15.42 2.02 -1.35
N PRO A 81 15.02 2.32 -0.10
CA PRO A 81 14.01 1.54 0.59
C PRO A 81 12.68 1.55 -0.20
N THR A 82 11.88 0.49 -0.12
CA THR A 82 10.52 0.52 -0.64
C THR A 82 9.56 0.26 0.51
N ALA A 83 8.65 1.20 0.73
CA ALA A 83 7.60 1.03 1.71
C ALA A 83 6.40 0.37 1.05
N THR A 84 5.89 -0.69 1.63
CA THR A 84 4.66 -1.35 1.19
C THR A 84 3.59 -1.15 2.24
N LEU A 85 2.44 -0.62 1.82
CA LEU A 85 1.23 -0.57 2.62
C LEU A 85 0.31 -1.67 2.14
N SER A 86 -0.30 -2.40 3.07
CA SER A 86 -1.26 -3.45 2.74
C SER A 86 -2.45 -3.46 3.69
N VAL A 87 -3.60 -3.88 3.20
CA VAL A 87 -4.77 -4.25 4.00
C VAL A 87 -5.27 -5.60 3.51
N THR A 88 -5.72 -6.43 4.43
CA THR A 88 -6.26 -7.76 4.13
C THR A 88 -7.58 -7.93 4.85
N ASP A 89 -8.57 -8.46 4.14
CA ASP A 89 -9.86 -8.80 4.70
C ASP A 89 -10.41 -10.09 4.11
N ARG A 90 -11.34 -10.72 4.82
CA ARG A 90 -12.00 -11.95 4.35
C ARG A 90 -13.12 -11.63 3.38
N ILE A 91 -13.14 -12.31 2.24
CA ILE A 91 -14.18 -12.11 1.21
C ILE A 91 -15.58 -12.42 1.77
N SER A 92 -15.69 -13.44 2.64
CA SER A 92 -16.95 -13.84 3.26
C SER A 92 -17.57 -12.78 4.18
N GLU A 93 -16.77 -11.82 4.62
CA GLU A 93 -17.16 -10.78 5.58
C GLU A 93 -17.28 -9.39 4.91
N LEU A 94 -16.95 -9.30 3.62
CA LEU A 94 -16.95 -8.06 2.84
C LEU A 94 -18.15 -7.95 1.90
N ASP A 95 -19.08 -7.06 2.22
CA ASP A 95 -20.04 -6.57 1.22
C ASP A 95 -19.40 -5.50 0.31
N SER A 96 -20.07 -5.17 -0.80
CA SER A 96 -19.53 -4.22 -1.78
C SER A 96 -19.32 -2.81 -1.20
N LYS A 97 -20.10 -2.40 -0.20
CA LYS A 97 -19.99 -1.06 0.40
C LYS A 97 -18.81 -1.01 1.38
N SER A 98 -18.66 -2.05 2.19
CA SER A 98 -17.57 -2.24 3.14
C SER A 98 -16.24 -2.35 2.41
N PHE A 99 -16.17 -3.15 1.35
CA PHE A 99 -14.98 -3.23 0.50
C PHE A 99 -14.61 -1.88 -0.11
N ARG A 100 -15.60 -1.15 -0.62
CA ARG A 100 -15.36 0.20 -1.16
C ARG A 100 -14.79 1.15 -0.10
N ASN A 101 -15.36 1.15 1.11
CA ASN A 101 -14.85 1.98 2.19
C ASN A 101 -13.43 1.59 2.58
N VAL A 102 -13.12 0.29 2.66
CA VAL A 102 -11.75 -0.21 2.92
C VAL A 102 -10.79 0.28 1.84
N LEU A 103 -11.16 0.18 0.56
CA LEU A 103 -10.35 0.62 -0.56
C LEU A 103 -10.13 2.14 -0.56
N GLU A 104 -11.18 2.93 -0.33
CA GLU A 104 -11.08 4.40 -0.24
C GLU A 104 -10.18 4.82 0.93
N ASN A 105 -10.39 4.26 2.12
CA ASN A 105 -9.54 4.53 3.29
C ASN A 105 -8.09 4.07 3.08
N PHE A 106 -7.88 2.97 2.35
CA PHE A 106 -6.53 2.49 2.01
C PHE A 106 -5.83 3.49 1.08
N ILE A 107 -6.49 3.94 0.01
CA ILE A 107 -5.95 4.92 -0.93
C ILE A 107 -5.58 6.22 -0.18
N ASP A 108 -6.47 6.71 0.68
CA ASP A 108 -6.19 7.91 1.49
C ASP A 108 -4.96 7.71 2.40
N SER A 109 -4.78 6.50 2.96
CA SER A 109 -3.61 6.16 3.77
C SER A 109 -2.32 6.14 2.95
N VAL A 110 -2.37 5.65 1.72
CA VAL A 110 -1.23 5.66 0.78
C VAL A 110 -0.80 7.09 0.46
N ILE A 111 -1.75 7.93 0.07
CA ILE A 111 -1.50 9.34 -0.29
C ILE A 111 -0.91 10.09 0.90
N ASN A 112 -1.55 10.01 2.07
CA ASN A 112 -1.07 10.68 3.28
C ASN A 112 0.34 10.22 3.67
N THR A 113 0.61 8.92 3.55
CA THR A 113 1.95 8.38 3.83
C THR A 113 2.98 8.92 2.85
N ALA A 114 2.69 8.92 1.56
CA ALA A 114 3.59 9.46 0.54
C ALA A 114 3.85 10.96 0.75
N ASP A 115 2.83 11.76 1.03
CA ASP A 115 2.96 13.20 1.29
C ASP A 115 3.80 13.50 2.54
N ARG A 116 3.59 12.73 3.61
CA ARG A 116 4.39 12.89 4.84
C ARG A 116 5.85 12.54 4.63
N LEU A 117 6.13 11.48 3.86
CA LEU A 117 7.49 11.15 3.46
C LEU A 117 8.08 12.31 2.62
N ARG A 118 7.31 12.95 1.73
CA ARG A 118 7.80 14.06 0.89
C ARG A 118 8.18 15.26 1.75
N VAL A 119 7.34 15.61 2.72
CA VAL A 119 7.61 16.72 3.65
C VAL A 119 8.83 16.45 4.53
N CYS A 120 9.05 15.21 4.96
CA CYS A 120 10.20 14.86 5.80
C CYS A 120 11.53 14.77 5.03
N ALA A 121 11.49 14.63 3.70
CA ALA A 121 12.66 14.59 2.85
C ALA A 121 13.14 15.97 2.35
N ALA A 122 12.32 17.02 2.53
CA ALA A 122 12.61 18.40 2.11
C ALA A 122 13.23 19.23 3.24
#